data_AF-A0A1V2TKG8-F1
#
_entry.id   AF-A0A1V2TKG8-F1
#
_cell.length_a   1.000
_cell.length_b   1.000
_cell.length_c   1.000
_cell.angle_alpha   90.00
_cell.angle_beta   90.00
_cell.angle_gamma   90.00
#
_symmetry.space_group_name_H-M   'P 1'
#
loop_
_entity.id
_entity.type
_entity.pdbx_description
1 polymer ?
#
loop_
_entity_poly.entity_id
_entity_poly.type
_entity_poly.pdbx_seq_one_letter_code
_entity_poly.pdbx_strand_id
1 'polypeptide(L)' 'MQPLVGGGITHAAATITTPFGRARSSWRLHGDRVELEVTIPPGATGDVRLGDGRAERVGSGAHGFEWKTG' A
#
# COMPACT_ATOMS: atom_id res chain seq x y z
N MET A 1 -2.14 -3.79 -5.41
CA MET A 1 -2.51 -2.59 -4.63
C MET A 1 -1.82 -1.38 -5.24
N GLN A 2 -2.56 -0.28 -5.46
CA GLN A 2 -2.04 0.93 -6.09
C GLN A 2 -2.68 2.16 -5.42
N PRO A 3 -2.12 2.64 -4.29
CA PRO A 3 -2.62 3.86 -3.65
C PRO A 3 -2.38 5.06 -4.57
N LEU A 4 -3.37 5.96 -4.62
CA LEU A 4 -3.25 7.25 -5.30
C LEU A 4 -3.12 8.33 -4.23
N VAL A 5 -1.99 9.04 -4.24
CA VAL A 5 -1.69 10.13 -3.31
C VAL A 5 -1.86 11.45 -4.05
N GLY A 6 -2.66 12.37 -3.49
CA GLY A 6 -2.94 13.67 -4.11
C GLY A 6 -4.29 14.25 -3.69
N GLY A 7 -4.70 15.34 -4.36
CA GLY A 7 -6.02 15.95 -4.17
C GLY A 7 -6.28 16.54 -2.78
N GLY A 8 -5.23 16.88 -2.03
CA GLY A 8 -5.33 17.37 -0.65
C GLY A 8 -5.56 16.28 0.41
N ILE A 9 -5.59 15.01 0.00
CA ILE A 9 -5.73 13.87 0.91
C ILE A 9 -4.36 13.55 1.51
N THR A 10 -4.25 13.55 2.84
CA THR A 10 -3.01 13.28 3.57
C THR A 10 -2.90 11.86 4.11
N HIS A 11 -3.97 11.08 4.06
CA HIS A 11 -3.97 9.66 4.40
C HIS A 11 -5.19 8.97 3.80
N ALA A 12 -5.07 7.67 3.52
CA ALA A 12 -6.23 6.83 3.22
C ALA A 12 -5.95 5.38 3.63
N ALA A 13 -7.01 4.67 4.00
CA ALA A 13 -6.95 3.25 4.31
C ALA A 13 -8.10 2.49 3.65
N ALA A 14 -7.80 1.30 3.17
CA ALA A 14 -8.78 0.39 2.58
C ALA A 14 -8.52 -1.03 3.10
N THR A 15 -9.59 -1.76 3.36
CA THR A 15 -9.55 -3.20 3.67
C THR A 15 -10.57 -3.89 2.79
N ILE A 16 -10.15 -5.01 2.19
CA ILE A 16 -11.04 -5.90 1.47
C ILE A 16 -10.95 -7.30 2.07
N THR A 17 -12.10 -7.95 2.20
CA THR A 17 -12.16 -9.38 2.56
C THR A 17 -12.15 -10.17 1.27
N THR A 18 -11.12 -11.00 1.12
CA THR A 18 -10.98 -11.94 0.01
C THR A 18 -11.28 -13.36 0.50
N PRO A 19 -11.48 -14.35 -0.39
CA PRO A 19 -11.57 -15.75 0.02
C PRO A 19 -10.36 -16.25 0.83
N PHE A 20 -9.19 -15.64 0.63
CA PHE A 20 -7.95 -16.00 1.34
C PHE A 20 -7.78 -15.27 2.69
N GLY A 21 -8.70 -14.38 3.04
CA GLY A 21 -8.63 -13.54 4.24
C GLY A 21 -8.55 -12.05 3.91
N ARG A 22 -8.19 -11.24 4.91
CA ARG A 22 -8.19 -9.78 4.79
C ARG A 22 -6.92 -9.28 4.10
N ALA A 23 -7.10 -8.51 3.04
CA ALA A 23 -6.06 -7.69 2.44
C ALA A 23 -6.28 -6.23 2.84
N ARG A 24 -5.22 -5.52 3.22
CA ARG A 24 -5.27 -4.13 3.68
C ARG A 24 -4.19 -3.29 3.01
N SER A 25 -4.52 -2.04 2.70
CA SER A 25 -3.53 -1.00 2.44
C SER A 25 -3.86 0.26 3.24
N SER A 26 -2.85 0.91 3.79
CA SER A 26 -2.99 2.18 4.50
C SER A 26 -1.79 3.05 4.21
N TRP A 27 -2.01 4.28 3.79
CA TRP A 27 -0.92 5.22 3.57
C TRP A 27 -1.15 6.54 4.30
N ARG A 28 -0.06 7.22 4.62
CA ARG A 28 -0.04 8.56 5.18
C ARG A 28 1.07 9.39 4.51
N LEU A 29 0.78 10.66 4.27
CA LEU A 29 1.69 11.66 3.74
C LEU A 29 2.24 12.51 4.90
N HIS A 30 3.57 12.56 4.99
CA HIS A 30 4.35 13.34 5.93
C HIS A 30 5.25 14.30 5.14
N GLY A 31 4.76 15.53 4.92
CA GLY A 31 5.45 16.49 4.05
C GLY A 31 5.47 15.98 2.61
N ASP A 32 6.67 15.69 2.10
CA ASP A 32 6.89 15.11 0.77
C ASP A 32 7.06 13.58 0.81
N ARG A 33 6.93 12.92 1.97
CA ARG A 33 7.14 11.46 2.10
C ARG A 33 5.83 10.73 2.33
N VAL A 34 5.61 9.66 1.58
CA VAL A 34 4.50 8.72 1.81
C VAL A 34 5.04 7.50 2.52
N GLU A 35 4.32 7.06 3.56
CA GLU A 35 4.50 5.78 4.22
C GLU A 35 3.28 4.91 3.90
N LEU A 36 3.51 3.71 3.38
CA LEU A 36 2.48 2.74 2.99
C LEU A 36 2.68 1.42 3.75
N GLU A 37 1.62 0.99 4.41
CA GLU A 37 1.50 -0.35 4.96
C GLU A 37 0.59 -1.20 4.08
N VAL A 38 1.03 -2.42 3.76
CA VAL A 38 0.26 -3.41 3.03
C VAL A 38 0.21 -4.71 3.83
N THR A 39 -0.97 -5.32 3.91
CA THR A 39 -1.14 -6.68 4.45
C THR A 39 -1.67 -7.58 3.35
N ILE A 40 -0.92 -8.65 3.06
CA ILE A 40 -1.31 -9.72 2.15
C ILE A 40 -1.73 -10.94 2.96
N PRO A 41 -2.93 -11.50 2.70
CA PRO A 41 -3.40 -12.66 3.44
C PRO A 41 -2.52 -13.91 3.20
N PRO A 42 -2.55 -14.89 4.12
CA PRO A 42 -1.85 -16.16 3.95
C PRO A 42 -2.19 -16.85 2.61
N GLY A 43 -1.18 -17.47 1.99
CA GLY A 43 -1.37 -18.21 0.73
C GLY A 43 -1.58 -17.35 -0.52
N ALA A 44 -1.43 -16.03 -0.42
CA ALA A 44 -1.53 -15.10 -1.54
C ALA A 44 -0.23 -14.31 -1.77
N THR A 45 -0.11 -13.72 -2.96
CA THR A 45 0.89 -12.72 -3.31
C THR A 45 0.21 -11.42 -3.71
N GLY A 46 0.84 -10.27 -3.46
CA GLY A 46 0.36 -8.97 -3.88
C GLY A 46 1.36 -8.23 -4.75
N ASP A 47 0.87 -7.63 -5.83
CA ASP A 47 1.63 -6.64 -6.61
C ASP A 47 1.35 -5.25 -6.06
N VAL A 48 2.37 -4.57 -5.54
CA VAL A 48 2.28 -3.23 -4.94
C VAL A 48 2.92 -2.21 -5.88
N ARG A 49 2.12 -1.26 -6.38
CA ARG A 49 2.59 -0.17 -7.24
C ARG A 49 2.71 1.10 -6.42
N LEU A 50 3.93 1.63 -6.35
CA LEU A 50 4.25 2.82 -5.56
C LEU A 50 4.12 4.09 -6.42
N GLY A 51 3.94 5.23 -5.77
CA GLY A 51 3.76 6.52 -6.44
C GLY A 51 5.02 7.04 -7.16
N ASP A 52 6.17 6.42 -6.95
CA ASP A 52 7.45 6.73 -7.63
C ASP A 52 7.73 5.82 -8.84
N GLY A 53 6.74 5.01 -9.26
CA GLY A 53 6.84 4.13 -10.41
C GLY A 53 7.41 2.73 -10.12
N ARG A 54 7.87 2.45 -8.89
CA ARG A 54 8.28 1.10 -8.51
C ARG A 54 7.08 0.14 -8.43
N ALA A 55 7.34 -1.13 -8.72
CA ALA A 55 6.40 -2.22 -8.56
C ALA A 55 7.07 -3.36 -7.80
N GLU A 56 6.49 -3.75 -6.67
CA GLU A 56 7.02 -4.76 -5.76
C GLU A 56 6.05 -5.94 -5.67
N ARG A 57 6.55 -7.16 -5.90
CA ARG A 57 5.75 -8.38 -5.76
C ARG A 57 6.10 -9.05 -4.44
N VAL A 58 5.15 -9.06 -3.52
CA VAL A 58 5.36 -9.54 -2.14
C VAL A 58 4.48 -10.73 -1.81
N GLY A 59 4.98 -11.60 -0.93
CA GLY A 59 4.23 -12.73 -0.38
C GLY A 59 3.27 -12.33 0.74
N SER A 60 2.67 -13.32 1.39
CA SER A 60 1.82 -13.11 2.58
C SER A 60 2.56 -12.40 3.71
N GLY A 61 1.85 -11.60 4.49
CA GLY A 61 2.40 -10.88 5.63
C GLY A 61 2.18 -9.37 5.57
N ALA A 62 2.80 -8.66 6.50
CA ALA A 62 2.79 -7.21 6.56
C ALA A 62 4.07 -6.66 5.89
N HIS A 63 3.90 -5.63 5.06
CA HIS A 63 4.95 -4.99 4.29
C HIS A 63 4.86 -3.49 4.45
N GLY A 64 6.01 -2.83 4.57
CA GLY A 64 6.13 -1.38 4.65
C GLY A 64 6.89 -0.84 3.44
N PHE A 65 6.40 0.26 2.87
CA PHE A 65 7.05 0.96 1.77
C PHE A 65 7.04 2.46 2.01
N GLU A 66 8.00 3.14 1.41
CA GLU A 66 8.09 4.59 1.44
C GLU A 66 8.60 5.16 0.13
N TRP A 67 8.12 6.34 -0.21
CA TRP A 67 8.61 7.11 -1.34
C TRP A 67 8.38 8.60 -1.14
N LYS A 68 9.00 9.43 -1.98
CA LYS A 68 8.76 10.87 -2.01
C LYS A 68 7.75 11.24 -3.10
N THR A 69 6.84 12.17 -2.79
CA THR A 69 6.01 12.86 -3.78
C THR A 69 6.84 13.98 -4.39
N GLY A 70 7.37 13.74 -5.60
CA GLY A 70 8.06 14.75 -6.39
C GLY A 70 7.12 15.78 -7.01
#